data_AF-A0A094I4R2-F1
#
_entry.id   AF-A0A094I4R2-F1
#
_cell.length_a   1.000
_cell.length_b   1.000
_cell.length_c   1.000
_cell.angle_alpha   90.00
_cell.angle_beta   90.00
_cell.angle_gamma   90.00
#
_symmetry.space_group_name_H-M   'P 1'
#
loop_
_entity.id
_entity.type
_entity.pdbx_description
1 polymer ?
#
loop_
_entity_poly.entity_id
_entity_poly.type
_entity_poly.pdbx_seq_one_letter_code
_entity_poly.pdbx_strand_id
1 'polypeptide(L)'
;LTIIHAFEKAGVWPINYDTALTKLRKYSKPAPTLPSIIPASFQDSGEQLQHWKAKLPVLLSSPSRQRYNNWVTRTEAVLAHAQLQELDLSILQRQVDEHRNRGRSSRARLQIRGALIVEDARAQQAHKAAQAGQKEAAKEAQIARQAANQARKQLYRAGVEARKQERLRKKRVKAYEKAGKPVPLEDQDPIPDPEAESESESGSGSGSEHEFE
;
A
#
# COMPACT_ATOMS: atom_id res chain seq x y z
N LEU A 1 -19.93 61.40 15.58
CA LEU A 1 -19.65 59.99 15.21
C LEU A 1 -18.16 59.87 14.93
N THR A 2 -17.38 59.45 15.93
CA THR A 2 -15.93 59.30 15.79
C THR A 2 -15.62 58.01 15.05
N ILE A 3 -14.62 58.02 14.17
CA ILE A 3 -14.20 56.86 13.36
C ILE A 3 -13.98 55.60 14.23
N ILE A 4 -13.49 55.78 15.46
CA ILE A 4 -13.31 54.72 16.47
C ILE A 4 -14.61 53.96 16.75
N HIS A 5 -15.73 54.67 16.89
CA HIS A 5 -17.04 54.09 17.20
C HIS A 5 -17.61 53.28 16.04
N ALA A 6 -17.25 53.64 14.80
CA ALA A 6 -17.61 52.85 13.62
C ALA A 6 -16.83 51.53 13.57
N PHE A 7 -15.54 51.56 13.93
CA PHE A 7 -14.72 50.35 14.03
C PHE A 7 -15.12 49.44 15.19
N GLU A 8 -15.57 50.02 16.31
CA GLU A 8 -16.13 49.31 17.46
C GLU A 8 -17.46 48.63 17.12
N LYS A 9 -18.39 49.35 16.49
CA LYS A 9 -19.65 48.76 15.98
C LYS A 9 -19.42 47.67 14.94
N ALA A 10 -18.37 47.82 14.13
CA ALA A 10 -17.97 46.79 13.20
C ALA A 10 -17.28 45.60 13.89
N GLY A 11 -16.91 45.66 15.18
CA GLY A 11 -16.15 44.60 15.85
C GLY A 11 -14.75 44.40 15.26
N VAL A 12 -14.14 45.49 14.77
CA VAL A 12 -12.77 45.53 14.23
C VAL A 12 -11.80 46.07 15.29
N TRP A 13 -12.31 46.87 16.24
CA TRP A 13 -11.53 47.43 17.34
C TRP A 13 -12.30 47.40 18.67
N PRO A 14 -11.69 47.04 19.82
CA PRO A 14 -10.37 46.41 19.92
C PRO A 14 -10.36 45.06 19.18
N ILE A 15 -9.20 44.69 18.63
CA ILE A 15 -9.05 43.49 17.81
C ILE A 15 -9.35 42.26 18.68
N ASN A 16 -10.52 41.65 18.47
CA ASN A 16 -10.90 40.40 19.09
C ASN A 16 -10.69 39.27 18.08
N TYR A 17 -9.86 38.30 18.46
CA TYR A 17 -9.38 37.23 17.60
C TYR A 17 -10.52 36.35 17.06
N ASP A 18 -11.54 36.09 17.87
CA ASP A 18 -12.67 35.22 17.48
C ASP A 18 -13.57 35.89 16.44
N THR A 19 -13.78 37.19 16.56
CA THR A 19 -14.55 37.99 15.59
C THR A 19 -13.77 38.20 14.28
N ALA A 20 -12.44 38.30 14.36
CA ALA A 20 -11.59 38.34 13.17
C ALA A 20 -11.63 37.01 12.41
N LEU A 21 -11.51 35.87 13.09
CA LEU A 21 -11.57 34.54 12.46
C LEU A 21 -12.94 34.22 11.84
N THR A 22 -14.03 34.56 12.52
CA THR A 22 -15.40 34.35 11.98
C THR A 22 -15.63 35.15 10.71
N LYS A 23 -15.13 36.40 10.65
CA LYS A 23 -15.16 37.20 9.43
C LYS A 23 -14.24 36.66 8.35
N LEU A 24 -13.01 36.25 8.71
CA LEU A 24 -12.09 35.63 7.77
C LEU A 24 -12.75 34.43 7.10
N ARG A 25 -13.38 33.55 7.87
CA ARG A 25 -14.11 32.37 7.36
C ARG A 25 -15.33 32.76 6.51
N LYS A 26 -16.07 33.79 6.92
CA LYS A 26 -17.27 34.27 6.19
C LYS A 26 -16.91 34.86 4.82
N TYR A 27 -15.78 35.55 4.72
CA TYR A 27 -15.36 36.25 3.50
C TYR A 27 -14.25 35.53 2.73
N SER A 28 -13.62 34.48 3.29
CA SER A 28 -12.76 33.57 2.54
C SER A 28 -13.63 32.76 1.59
N LYS A 29 -13.76 33.23 0.35
CA LYS A 29 -14.29 32.41 -0.73
C LYS A 29 -13.37 31.18 -0.87
N PRO A 30 -13.90 29.96 -1.08
CA PRO A 30 -13.05 28.85 -1.47
C PRO A 30 -12.28 29.30 -2.73
N ALA A 31 -10.97 29.08 -2.75
CA ALA A 31 -10.16 29.38 -3.91
C ALA A 31 -10.84 28.71 -5.12
N PRO A 32 -11.10 29.44 -6.22
CA PRO A 32 -11.66 28.81 -7.40
C PRO A 32 -10.70 27.68 -7.79
N THR A 33 -11.22 26.46 -7.89
CA THR A 33 -10.47 25.29 -8.35
C THR A 33 -9.96 25.62 -9.75
N LEU A 34 -8.72 26.09 -9.85
CA LEU A 34 -8.06 26.30 -11.12
C LEU A 34 -7.92 24.91 -11.75
N PRO A 35 -8.36 24.71 -13.01
CA PRO A 35 -8.07 23.45 -13.69
C PRO A 35 -6.55 23.25 -13.70
N SER A 36 -6.11 22.03 -13.38
CA SER A 36 -4.70 21.65 -13.50
C SER A 36 -4.23 22.04 -14.91
N ILE A 37 -3.33 23.02 -14.99
CA ILE A 37 -2.89 23.62 -16.26
C ILE A 37 -2.12 22.59 -17.11
N ILE A 38 -1.65 21.51 -16.48
CA ILE A 38 -0.88 20.46 -17.14
C ILE A 38 -1.85 19.35 -17.54
N PRO A 39 -2.09 19.13 -18.85
CA PRO A 39 -2.86 17.98 -19.29
C PRO A 39 -2.12 16.70 -18.89
N ALA A 40 -2.82 15.78 -18.20
CA ALA A 40 -2.24 14.52 -17.74
C ALA A 40 -2.44 13.40 -18.78
N SER A 41 -3.43 13.55 -19.66
CA SER A 41 -3.75 12.62 -20.73
C SER A 41 -3.84 13.32 -22.10
N PHE A 42 -3.80 12.54 -23.19
CA PHE A 42 -4.07 13.05 -24.53
C PHE A 42 -5.51 13.57 -24.68
N GLN A 43 -6.46 13.06 -23.90
CA GLN A 43 -7.85 13.51 -23.93
C GLN A 43 -7.95 14.92 -23.35
N ASP A 44 -7.28 15.15 -22.22
CA ASP A 44 -7.23 16.44 -21.56
C ASP A 44 -6.63 17.51 -22.50
N SER A 45 -5.57 17.16 -23.24
CA SER A 45 -4.96 18.08 -24.20
C SER A 45 -5.86 18.35 -25.41
N GLY A 46 -6.61 17.35 -25.88
CA GLY A 46 -7.64 17.52 -26.92
C GLY A 46 -8.78 18.43 -26.49
N GLU A 47 -9.32 18.26 -25.29
CA GLU A 47 -10.38 19.10 -24.73
C GLU A 47 -9.92 20.55 -24.53
N GLN A 48 -8.70 20.74 -24.02
CA GLN A 48 -8.09 22.06 -23.90
C GLN A 48 -7.90 22.71 -25.27
N LEU A 49 -7.45 21.95 -26.28
CA LEU A 49 -7.31 22.46 -27.63
C LEU A 49 -8.67 22.94 -28.19
N GLN A 50 -9.75 22.15 -28.01
CA GLN A 50 -11.10 22.56 -28.43
C GLN A 50 -11.59 23.81 -27.68
N HIS A 51 -11.33 23.88 -26.37
CA HIS A 51 -11.68 25.04 -25.55
C HIS A 51 -11.05 26.33 -26.08
N TRP A 52 -9.74 26.28 -26.38
CA TRP A 52 -9.02 27.45 -26.88
C TRP A 52 -9.31 27.75 -28.35
N LYS A 53 -9.62 26.72 -29.17
CA LYS A 53 -10.02 26.86 -30.56
C LYS A 53 -11.22 27.79 -30.74
N ALA A 54 -12.17 27.78 -29.81
CA ALA A 54 -13.32 28.68 -29.84
C ALA A 54 -13.00 30.11 -29.34
N LYS A 55 -12.11 30.25 -28.35
CA LYS A 55 -11.88 31.52 -27.64
C LYS A 55 -10.81 32.41 -28.28
N LEU A 56 -9.70 31.82 -28.74
CA LEU A 56 -8.53 32.58 -29.21
C LEU A 56 -8.74 33.29 -30.56
N PRO A 57 -9.43 32.72 -31.56
CA PRO A 57 -9.59 33.39 -32.86
C PRO A 57 -10.24 34.77 -32.76
N VAL A 58 -11.15 34.97 -31.80
CA VAL A 58 -11.86 36.23 -31.56
C VAL A 58 -10.89 37.36 -31.15
N LEU A 59 -9.84 37.01 -30.40
CA LEU A 59 -8.88 37.96 -29.84
C LEU A 59 -7.68 38.24 -30.77
N LEU A 60 -7.49 37.41 -31.81
CA LEU A 60 -6.34 37.48 -32.71
C LEU A 60 -6.61 38.27 -33.98
N SER A 61 -5.58 39.00 -34.44
CA SER A 61 -5.56 39.67 -35.75
C SER A 61 -5.56 38.67 -36.91
N SER A 62 -5.95 39.09 -38.11
CA SER A 62 -6.14 38.20 -39.27
C SER A 62 -4.92 37.31 -39.59
N PRO A 63 -3.67 37.82 -39.68
CA PRO A 63 -2.50 36.96 -39.93
C PRO A 63 -2.22 35.97 -38.79
N SER A 64 -2.37 36.42 -37.54
CA SER A 64 -2.16 35.60 -36.35
C SER A 64 -3.25 34.52 -36.22
N ARG A 65 -4.49 34.84 -36.57
CA ARG A 65 -5.63 33.91 -36.60
C ARG A 65 -5.41 32.79 -37.62
N GLN A 66 -4.91 33.12 -38.81
CA GLN A 66 -4.61 32.12 -39.83
C GLN A 66 -3.49 31.18 -39.38
N ARG A 67 -2.42 31.71 -38.78
CA ARG A 67 -1.34 30.90 -38.19
C ARG A 67 -1.85 30.00 -37.06
N TYR A 68 -2.71 30.53 -36.20
CA TYR A 68 -3.34 29.78 -35.11
C TYR A 68 -4.21 28.63 -35.63
N ASN A 69 -5.09 28.89 -36.60
CA ASN A 69 -5.93 27.84 -37.19
C ASN A 69 -5.08 26.73 -37.85
N ASN A 70 -4.04 27.10 -38.58
CA ASN A 70 -3.11 26.13 -39.17
C ASN A 70 -2.39 25.29 -38.10
N TRP A 71 -2.01 25.91 -36.98
CA TRP A 71 -1.43 25.19 -35.84
C TRP A 71 -2.45 24.23 -35.23
N VAL A 72 -3.68 24.67 -34.94
CA VAL A 72 -4.74 23.82 -34.38
C VAL A 72 -4.98 22.60 -35.27
N THR A 73 -5.16 22.77 -36.58
CA THR A 73 -5.40 21.66 -37.51
C THR A 73 -4.26 20.63 -37.50
N ARG A 74 -3.00 21.10 -37.43
CA ARG A 74 -1.84 20.19 -37.35
C ARG A 74 -1.76 19.49 -36.00
N THR A 75 -2.06 20.18 -34.91
CA THR A 75 -2.06 19.59 -33.58
C THR A 75 -3.18 18.56 -33.43
N GLU A 76 -4.36 18.78 -34.01
CA GLU A 76 -5.44 17.78 -34.07
C GLU A 76 -4.98 16.50 -34.77
N ALA A 77 -4.25 16.62 -35.89
CA ALA A 77 -3.68 15.48 -36.59
C ALA A 77 -2.64 14.72 -35.73
N VAL A 78 -1.76 15.46 -35.04
CA VAL A 78 -0.76 14.87 -34.13
C VAL A 78 -1.42 14.13 -32.96
N LEU A 79 -2.49 14.70 -32.38
CA LEU A 79 -3.24 14.04 -31.30
C LEU A 79 -3.93 12.76 -31.79
N ALA A 80 -4.50 12.76 -32.99
CA ALA A 80 -5.09 11.55 -33.59
C ALA A 80 -4.03 10.45 -33.82
N HIS A 81 -2.82 10.82 -34.24
CA HIS A 81 -1.70 9.88 -34.36
C HIS A 81 -1.27 9.33 -32.99
N ALA A 82 -1.22 10.17 -31.96
CA ALA A 82 -0.87 9.73 -30.61
C ALA A 82 -1.91 8.72 -30.06
N GLN A 83 -3.20 8.96 -30.29
CA GLN A 83 -4.27 8.01 -29.96
C GLN A 83 -4.06 6.65 -30.64
N LEU A 84 -3.73 6.65 -31.93
CA LEU A 84 -3.46 5.42 -32.66
C LEU A 84 -2.26 4.67 -32.07
N GLN A 85 -1.19 5.37 -31.72
CA GLN A 85 0.00 4.78 -31.11
C GLN A 85 -0.29 4.13 -29.74
N GLU A 86 -1.11 4.77 -28.89
CA GLU A 86 -1.52 4.16 -27.63
C GLU A 86 -2.34 2.88 -27.84
N LEU A 87 -3.23 2.87 -28.83
CA LEU A 87 -3.98 1.67 -29.20
C LEU A 87 -3.05 0.57 -29.69
N ASP A 88 -2.09 0.89 -30.56
CA ASP A 88 -1.10 -0.08 -31.06
C ASP A 88 -0.27 -0.67 -29.92
N LEU A 89 0.19 0.17 -28.98
CA LEU A 89 0.91 -0.29 -27.79
C LEU A 89 0.06 -1.23 -26.93
N SER A 90 -1.22 -0.92 -26.73
CA SER A 90 -2.11 -1.78 -25.94
C SER A 90 -2.38 -3.13 -26.63
N ILE A 91 -2.53 -3.14 -27.95
CA ILE A 91 -2.67 -4.36 -28.75
C ILE A 91 -1.40 -5.21 -28.65
N LEU A 92 -0.22 -4.60 -28.79
CA LEU A 92 1.07 -5.30 -28.68
C LEU A 92 1.26 -5.90 -27.28
N GLN A 93 0.94 -5.14 -26.22
CA GLN A 93 0.98 -5.65 -24.85
C GLN A 93 0.08 -6.86 -24.68
N ARG A 94 -1.16 -6.78 -25.17
CA ARG A 94 -2.09 -7.91 -25.14
C ARG A 94 -1.56 -9.12 -25.90
N GLN A 95 -0.98 -8.93 -27.09
CA GLN A 95 -0.40 -10.03 -27.86
C GLN A 95 0.78 -10.68 -27.14
N VAL A 96 1.64 -9.89 -26.50
CA VAL A 96 2.76 -10.40 -25.70
C VAL A 96 2.25 -11.19 -24.51
N ASP A 97 1.23 -10.70 -23.82
CA ASP A 97 0.62 -11.40 -22.68
C ASP A 97 -0.07 -12.68 -23.12
N GLU A 98 -0.84 -12.63 -24.21
CA GLU A 98 -1.42 -13.83 -24.81
C GLU A 98 -0.34 -14.83 -25.21
N HIS A 99 0.77 -14.40 -25.81
CA HIS A 99 1.88 -15.29 -26.14
C HIS A 99 2.55 -15.91 -24.91
N ARG A 100 2.83 -15.11 -23.88
CA ARG A 100 3.33 -15.60 -22.58
C ARG A 100 2.37 -16.59 -21.94
N ASN A 101 1.07 -16.32 -22.07
CA ASN A 101 0.01 -17.14 -21.51
C ASN A 101 -0.35 -18.33 -22.41
N ARG A 102 -0.01 -18.37 -23.70
CA ARG A 102 -0.24 -19.52 -24.59
C ARG A 102 0.47 -20.77 -24.08
N GLY A 103 1.67 -20.65 -23.52
CA GLY A 103 2.36 -21.77 -22.86
C GLY A 103 1.67 -22.25 -21.58
N ARG A 104 1.08 -21.33 -20.82
CA ARG A 104 0.33 -21.63 -19.58
C ARG A 104 -1.08 -22.17 -19.85
N SER A 105 -1.73 -21.66 -20.89
CA SER A 105 -3.09 -21.99 -21.34
C SER A 105 -3.12 -23.11 -22.39
N SER A 106 -1.97 -23.62 -22.81
CA SER A 106 -1.81 -24.89 -23.53
C SER A 106 -2.19 -26.03 -22.57
N ARG A 107 -3.49 -26.12 -22.31
CA ARG A 107 -4.19 -27.13 -21.52
C ARG A 107 -3.56 -28.49 -21.73
N ALA A 108 -3.07 -29.09 -20.65
CA ALA A 108 -3.00 -30.54 -20.42
C ALA A 108 -2.62 -31.40 -21.64
N ARG A 109 -1.72 -30.94 -22.52
CA ARG A 109 -1.23 -31.76 -23.62
C ARG A 109 -0.26 -32.77 -23.03
N LEU A 110 -0.59 -34.05 -23.13
CA LEU A 110 0.30 -35.14 -22.76
C LEU A 110 1.36 -35.38 -23.84
N GLN A 111 1.21 -34.82 -25.05
CA GLN A 111 2.09 -35.13 -26.16
C GLN A 111 2.23 -33.98 -27.18
N ILE A 112 3.46 -33.79 -27.69
CA ILE A 112 3.80 -32.85 -28.76
C ILE A 112 4.09 -33.58 -30.09
N ARG A 113 4.34 -34.91 -30.07
CA ARG A 113 4.47 -35.80 -31.25
C ARG A 113 4.53 -37.29 -30.85
N GLY A 114 4.07 -38.21 -31.71
CA GLY A 114 4.19 -39.68 -31.58
C GLY A 114 2.87 -40.41 -31.30
N ALA A 115 2.88 -41.75 -31.28
CA ALA A 115 1.76 -42.56 -30.79
C ALA A 115 1.91 -42.74 -29.26
N LEU A 116 0.95 -42.25 -28.48
CA LEU A 116 0.91 -42.45 -27.03
C LEU A 116 0.12 -43.72 -26.73
N ILE A 117 0.73 -44.66 -26.03
CA ILE A 117 0.04 -45.84 -25.50
C ILE A 117 -0.84 -45.38 -24.34
N VAL A 118 -2.05 -45.95 -24.23
CA VAL A 118 -3.03 -45.55 -23.19
C VAL A 118 -2.45 -45.67 -21.78
N GLU A 119 -1.59 -46.66 -21.54
CA GLU A 119 -0.91 -46.88 -20.26
C GLU A 119 0.05 -45.73 -19.92
N ASP A 120 0.88 -45.31 -20.88
CA ASP A 120 1.80 -44.17 -20.71
C ASP A 120 1.04 -42.87 -20.42
N ALA A 121 -0.12 -42.67 -21.07
CA ALA A 121 -0.97 -41.51 -20.82
C ALA A 121 -1.46 -41.47 -19.37
N ARG A 122 -1.93 -42.61 -18.84
CA ARG A 122 -2.38 -42.73 -17.44
C ARG A 122 -1.22 -42.53 -16.47
N ALA A 123 -0.06 -43.12 -16.75
CA ALA A 123 1.15 -42.95 -15.93
C ALA A 123 1.58 -41.48 -15.86
N GLN A 124 1.56 -40.76 -16.98
CA GLN A 124 1.87 -39.33 -17.01
C GLN A 124 0.86 -38.48 -16.24
N GLN A 125 -0.44 -38.81 -16.32
CA GLN A 125 -1.47 -38.13 -15.53
C GLN A 125 -1.26 -38.36 -14.04
N ALA A 126 -1.04 -39.62 -13.63
CA ALA A 126 -0.78 -39.97 -12.23
C ALA A 126 0.48 -39.27 -11.69
N HIS A 127 1.57 -39.25 -12.47
CA HIS A 127 2.80 -38.55 -12.08
C HIS A 127 2.59 -37.03 -11.94
N LYS A 128 1.86 -36.39 -12.87
CA LYS A 128 1.53 -34.96 -12.77
C LYS A 128 0.65 -34.67 -11.55
N ALA A 129 -0.34 -35.51 -11.27
CA ALA A 129 -1.20 -35.39 -10.09
C ALA A 129 -0.40 -35.55 -8.78
N ALA A 130 0.49 -36.55 -8.72
CA ALA A 130 1.37 -36.76 -7.57
C ALA A 130 2.31 -35.56 -7.35
N GLN A 131 2.91 -35.02 -8.41
CA GLN A 131 3.75 -33.82 -8.30
C GLN A 131 2.96 -32.58 -7.89
N ALA A 132 1.71 -32.43 -8.33
CA ALA A 132 0.84 -31.34 -7.91
C ALA A 132 0.52 -31.45 -6.41
N GLY A 133 0.11 -32.63 -5.95
CA GLY A 133 -0.13 -32.90 -4.52
C GLY A 133 1.10 -32.65 -3.66
N GLN A 134 2.29 -33.08 -4.10
CA GLN A 134 3.55 -32.79 -3.40
C GLN A 134 3.83 -31.28 -3.30
N LYS A 135 3.54 -30.51 -4.36
CA LYS A 135 3.73 -29.05 -4.36
C LYS A 135 2.75 -28.35 -3.42
N GLU A 136 1.51 -28.83 -3.33
CA GLU A 136 0.52 -28.31 -2.40
C GLU A 136 0.92 -28.59 -0.95
N ALA A 137 1.27 -29.84 -0.64
CA ALA A 137 1.78 -30.22 0.67
C ALA A 137 3.06 -29.42 1.05
N ALA A 138 3.97 -29.20 0.10
CA ALA A 138 5.17 -28.39 0.33
C ALA A 138 4.84 -26.92 0.64
N LYS A 139 3.84 -26.33 -0.04
CA LYS A 139 3.37 -24.97 0.24
C LYS A 139 2.72 -24.87 1.62
N GLU A 140 1.87 -25.82 1.96
CA GLU A 140 1.23 -25.89 3.29
C GLU A 140 2.28 -26.03 4.39
N ALA A 141 3.25 -26.93 4.23
CA ALA A 141 4.36 -27.09 5.15
C ALA A 141 5.23 -25.82 5.25
N GLN A 142 5.44 -25.10 4.15
CA GLN A 142 6.17 -23.83 4.15
C GLN A 142 5.41 -22.76 4.95
N ILE A 143 4.10 -22.64 4.75
CA ILE A 143 3.25 -21.68 5.49
C ILE A 143 3.27 -22.02 6.99
N ALA A 144 3.11 -23.30 7.36
CA ALA A 144 3.18 -23.75 8.74
C ALA A 144 4.54 -23.42 9.38
N ARG A 145 5.64 -23.66 8.67
CA ARG A 145 7.00 -23.30 9.13
C ARG A 145 7.18 -21.79 9.29
N GLN A 146 6.64 -21.00 8.37
CA GLN A 146 6.69 -19.54 8.46
C GLN A 146 5.91 -19.04 9.68
N ALA A 147 4.70 -19.55 9.91
CA ALA A 147 3.89 -19.21 11.07
C ALA A 147 4.62 -19.58 12.38
N ALA A 148 5.16 -20.80 12.49
CA ALA A 148 5.92 -21.23 13.66
C ALA A 148 7.16 -20.34 13.91
N ASN A 149 7.91 -20.01 12.86
CA ASN A 149 9.06 -19.12 12.97
C ASN A 149 8.67 -17.68 13.36
N GLN A 150 7.53 -17.19 12.90
CA GLN A 150 7.00 -15.88 13.31
C GLN A 150 6.60 -15.89 14.78
N ALA A 151 5.88 -16.90 15.24
CA ALA A 151 5.51 -17.07 16.65
C ALA A 151 6.75 -17.13 17.55
N ARG A 152 7.76 -17.93 17.20
CA ARG A 152 9.03 -18.01 17.95
C ARG A 152 9.74 -16.66 18.02
N LYS A 153 9.75 -15.88 16.93
CA LYS A 153 10.34 -14.53 16.93
C LYS A 153 9.56 -13.55 17.80
N GLN A 154 8.24 -13.68 17.89
CA GLN A 154 7.41 -12.86 18.77
C GLN A 154 7.70 -13.17 20.24
N LEU A 155 7.76 -14.46 20.61
CA LEU A 155 8.15 -14.89 21.96
C LEU A 155 9.53 -14.37 22.34
N TYR A 156 10.53 -14.52 21.47
CA TYR A 156 11.87 -13.97 21.71
C TYR A 156 11.87 -12.46 21.97
N ARG A 157 11.11 -11.68 21.18
CA ARG A 157 11.00 -10.22 21.36
C ARG A 157 10.35 -9.88 22.71
N ALA A 158 9.25 -10.54 23.03
CA ALA A 158 8.55 -10.36 24.30
C ALA A 158 9.44 -10.72 25.49
N GLY A 159 10.22 -11.81 25.40
CA GLY A 159 11.16 -12.20 26.45
C GLY A 159 12.33 -11.23 26.62
N VAL A 160 12.86 -10.67 25.53
CA VAL A 160 13.86 -9.61 25.60
C VAL A 160 13.30 -8.35 26.27
N GLU A 161 12.05 -7.98 25.98
CA GLU A 161 11.38 -6.85 26.62
C GLU A 161 11.14 -7.09 28.10
N ALA A 162 10.63 -8.27 28.48
CA ALA A 162 10.43 -8.68 29.87
C ALA A 162 11.75 -8.63 30.67
N ARG A 163 12.85 -9.18 30.12
CA ARG A 163 14.18 -9.11 30.76
C ARG A 163 14.69 -7.69 30.93
N LYS A 164 14.41 -6.78 30.00
CA LYS A 164 14.76 -5.35 30.15
C LYS A 164 13.92 -4.70 31.24
N GLN A 165 12.62 -4.96 31.28
CA GLN A 165 11.72 -4.43 32.30
C GLN A 165 12.11 -4.95 33.68
N GLU A 166 12.41 -6.24 33.83
CA GLU A 166 12.82 -6.82 35.11
C GLU A 166 14.16 -6.24 35.60
N ARG A 167 15.11 -5.96 34.68
CA ARG A 167 16.34 -5.23 35.02
C ARG A 167 16.05 -3.81 35.52
N LEU A 168 15.08 -3.12 34.95
CA LEU A 168 14.66 -1.78 35.40
C LEU A 168 13.95 -1.85 36.75
N ARG A 169 13.03 -2.80 36.94
CA ARG A 169 12.35 -3.07 38.22
C ARG A 169 13.38 -3.31 39.33
N LYS A 170 14.32 -4.24 39.12
CA LYS A 170 15.41 -4.52 40.09
C LYS A 170 16.25 -3.30 40.41
N LYS A 171 16.50 -2.40 39.45
CA LYS A 171 17.20 -1.12 39.70
C LYS A 171 16.35 -0.17 40.54
N ARG A 172 15.05 -0.04 40.28
CA ARG A 172 14.12 0.79 41.07
C ARG A 172 14.02 0.29 42.51
N VAL A 173 13.80 -1.00 42.70
CA VAL A 173 13.74 -1.65 44.03
C VAL A 173 15.00 -1.35 44.83
N LYS A 174 16.19 -1.59 44.25
CA LYS A 174 17.47 -1.26 44.91
C LYS A 174 17.60 0.23 45.27
N ALA A 175 17.06 1.13 44.46
CA ALA A 175 17.08 2.57 44.75
C ALA A 175 16.16 2.92 45.94
N TYR A 176 14.98 2.31 46.03
CA TYR A 176 14.06 2.48 47.16
C TYR A 176 14.63 1.90 48.47
N GLU A 177 15.21 0.69 48.41
CA GLU A 177 15.92 0.08 49.53
C GLU A 177 17.05 0.98 50.04
N LYS A 178 17.87 1.50 49.13
CA LYS A 178 18.96 2.44 49.48
C LYS A 178 18.44 3.76 50.08
N ALA A 179 17.28 4.23 49.64
CA ALA A 179 16.65 5.44 50.15
C ALA A 179 15.86 5.21 51.46
N GLY A 180 15.76 3.96 51.95
CA GLY A 180 14.96 3.60 53.12
C GLY A 180 13.45 3.82 52.93
N LYS A 181 12.97 3.85 51.69
CA LYS A 181 11.56 4.04 51.35
C LYS A 181 10.90 2.70 51.04
N PRO A 182 9.62 2.49 51.39
CA PRO A 182 8.90 1.29 51.02
C PRO A 182 8.78 1.17 49.49
N VAL A 183 8.92 -0.04 48.98
CA VAL A 183 8.82 -0.34 47.54
C VAL A 183 7.35 -0.22 47.09
N PRO A 184 7.06 0.49 45.98
CA PRO A 184 5.70 0.58 45.42
C PRO A 184 5.11 -0.80 45.08
N LEU A 185 3.78 -0.91 45.16
CA LEU A 185 3.04 -2.16 44.86
C LEU A 185 3.36 -2.71 43.46
N GLU A 186 3.53 -1.85 42.47
CA GLU A 186 3.81 -2.26 41.08
C GLU A 186 5.18 -2.94 40.90
N ASP A 187 6.12 -2.73 41.84
CA ASP A 187 7.48 -3.26 41.77
C ASP A 187 7.69 -4.46 42.71
N GLN A 188 6.67 -4.94 43.41
CA GLN A 188 6.78 -6.07 44.34
C GLN A 188 6.97 -7.40 43.61
N ASP A 189 6.20 -7.61 42.55
CA ASP A 189 6.20 -8.88 41.82
C ASP A 189 7.28 -8.93 40.73
N PRO A 190 7.98 -10.08 40.57
CA PRO A 190 8.86 -10.30 39.43
C PRO A 190 8.09 -10.30 38.11
N ILE A 191 8.66 -9.69 37.07
CA ILE A 191 8.05 -9.71 35.73
C ILE A 191 8.34 -11.06 35.05
N PRO A 192 7.30 -11.82 34.64
CA PRO A 192 7.46 -13.11 33.97
C PRO A 192 8.12 -12.97 32.59
N ASP A 193 8.97 -13.93 32.22
CA ASP A 193 9.64 -13.99 30.92
C ASP A 193 8.90 -14.99 30.00
N PRO A 194 8.10 -14.52 29.03
CA PRO A 194 7.28 -15.39 28.20
C PRO A 194 8.09 -16.34 27.32
N GLU A 195 9.36 -16.02 27.03
CA GLU A 195 10.26 -16.93 26.31
C GLU A 195 10.64 -18.12 27.20
N ALA A 196 11.07 -17.85 28.44
CA ALA A 196 11.48 -18.88 29.39
C ALA A 196 10.31 -19.78 29.84
N GLU A 197 9.12 -19.22 29.98
CA GLU A 197 7.90 -19.98 30.32
C GLU A 197 7.54 -20.96 29.20
N SER A 198 7.60 -20.51 27.93
CA SER A 198 7.32 -21.37 26.79
C SER A 198 8.30 -22.54 26.63
N GLU A 199 9.56 -22.37 27.03
CA GLU A 199 10.55 -23.45 27.06
C GLU A 199 10.30 -24.43 28.21
N SER A 200 9.83 -23.94 29.36
CA SER A 200 9.53 -24.77 30.53
C SER A 200 8.30 -25.67 30.36
N GLU A 201 7.26 -25.19 29.67
CA GLU A 201 6.06 -25.98 29.35
C GLU A 201 6.36 -27.09 28.33
N SER A 202 7.27 -26.84 27.38
CA SER A 202 7.67 -27.84 26.38
C SER A 202 8.59 -28.94 26.95
N GLY A 203 9.18 -28.75 28.12
CA GLY A 203 10.12 -29.69 28.76
C GLY A 203 9.49 -30.70 29.73
N SER A 204 8.21 -30.58 30.04
CA SER A 204 7.59 -31.33 31.16
C SER A 204 6.79 -32.57 30.74
N GLY A 205 7.02 -33.12 29.54
CA GLY A 205 6.20 -34.20 28.97
C GLY A 205 6.96 -35.27 28.17
N SER A 206 8.15 -35.70 28.61
CA SER A 206 8.84 -36.84 27.99
C SER A 206 9.53 -37.72 29.04
N GLY A 207 8.73 -38.44 29.81
CA GLY A 207 9.16 -39.51 30.71
C GLY A 207 8.18 -40.66 30.67
N SER A 208 8.02 -41.31 29.50
CA SER A 208 7.37 -42.61 29.42
C SER A 208 8.42 -43.69 29.63
N GLU A 209 8.43 -44.28 30.83
CA GLU A 209 9.13 -45.52 31.15
C GLU A 209 8.66 -46.61 30.19
N HIS A 210 9.60 -47.20 29.46
CA HIS A 210 9.36 -48.39 28.64
C HIS A 210 10.05 -49.55 29.36
N GLU A 211 9.29 -50.24 30.21
CA GLU A 211 9.68 -51.56 30.71
C GLU A 211 9.61 -52.56 29.55
N PHE A 212 10.65 -53.40 29.46
CA PHE A 212 10.71 -54.56 28.60
C PHE A 212 10.38 -55.79 29.46
N GLU A 213 9.38 -56.57 29.04
CA GLU A 213 9.27 -58.01 29.32
C GLU A 213 9.51 -58.79 28.03
#